data_AF-A0A318IW92-F1
#
_entry.id   AF-A0A318IW92-F1
#
_cell.length_a   1.000
_cell.length_b   1.000
_cell.length_c   1.000
_cell.angle_alpha   90.00
_cell.angle_beta   90.00
_cell.angle_gamma   90.00
#
_symmetry.space_group_name_H-M   'P 1'
#
loop_
_entity.id
_entity.type
_entity.pdbx_description
1 polymer ?
#
loop_
_entity_poly.entity_id
_entity_poly.type
_entity_poly.pdbx_seq_one_letter_code
_entity_poly.pdbx_strand_id
1 'polypeptide(L)'
;MSNSEQANVDLITANKVRDLLNRNGIPPRSHNTTIANVLGLSFSVVTRKMKGLIPWNLSQLQDIATHFGVPPAILLDDKGAQPAAAEMVDATLVIESRRFRCRAAISTKASSQIETDFVALQWQGEWIVTERQHAREGRTYPVDVVELRSSQPNVYAARIAVVDDSRDVAETVCEYFIEKGVNAIPYFDGATFRKALEVEDFDGYILDWMLGDQTAADLVRGIRSSENSGAPIFLLTGKISTGEASEDEIAHIVSHYNARCEEKPVRLPILFAEVARELKIALPAAAAAS
;
A
#
# COMPACT_ATOMS: atom_id res chain seq x y z
N MET A 1 -6.84 15.32 30.39
CA MET A 1 -7.43 14.13 29.76
C MET A 1 -8.91 14.18 30.01
N SER A 2 -9.72 14.00 28.96
CA SER A 2 -11.17 14.00 29.09
C SER A 2 -11.65 12.75 29.82
N ASN A 3 -12.76 12.84 30.55
CA ASN A 3 -13.31 11.71 31.32
C ASN A 3 -13.66 10.50 30.43
N SER A 4 -13.88 10.74 29.12
CA SER A 4 -14.11 9.74 28.08
C SER A 4 -12.84 8.99 27.65
N GLU A 5 -11.68 9.66 27.61
CA GLU A 5 -10.41 9.01 27.27
C GLU A 5 -9.97 8.04 28.36
N GLN A 6 -10.14 8.41 29.64
CA GLN A 6 -9.76 7.57 30.78
C GLN A 6 -10.62 6.30 30.87
N ALA A 7 -11.93 6.42 30.65
CA ALA A 7 -12.83 5.26 30.64
C ALA A 7 -12.52 4.28 29.50
N ASN A 8 -12.04 4.78 28.35
CA ASN A 8 -11.61 3.95 27.23
C ASN A 8 -10.34 3.14 27.57
N VAL A 9 -9.37 3.78 28.23
CA VAL A 9 -8.12 3.12 28.70
C VAL A 9 -8.40 2.02 29.73
N ASP A 10 -9.31 2.27 30.67
CA ASP A 10 -9.68 1.29 31.69
C ASP A 10 -10.38 0.06 31.10
N LEU A 11 -11.19 0.27 30.05
CA LEU A 11 -11.85 -0.81 29.32
C LEU A 11 -10.87 -1.63 28.48
N ILE A 12 -9.90 -0.98 27.82
CA ILE A 12 -8.82 -1.65 27.07
C ILE A 12 -8.01 -2.54 28.01
N THR A 13 -7.60 -2.02 29.17
CA THR A 13 -6.86 -2.77 30.18
C THR A 13 -7.66 -3.98 30.68
N ALA A 14 -8.97 -3.82 30.91
CA ALA A 14 -9.83 -4.94 31.30
C ALA A 14 -9.93 -6.03 30.22
N ASN A 15 -9.91 -5.67 28.94
CA ASN A 15 -9.90 -6.63 27.84
C ASN A 15 -8.56 -7.39 27.76
N LYS A 16 -7.43 -6.72 27.97
CA LYS A 16 -6.12 -7.40 28.07
C LYS A 16 -6.09 -8.45 29.17
N VAL A 17 -6.69 -8.15 30.33
CA VAL A 17 -6.83 -9.12 31.43
C VAL A 17 -7.70 -10.31 31.04
N ARG A 18 -8.83 -10.10 30.34
CA ARG A 18 -9.68 -11.19 29.83
C ARG A 18 -8.94 -12.10 28.86
N ASP A 19 -8.20 -11.51 27.93
CA ASP A 19 -7.46 -12.26 26.92
C ASP A 19 -6.36 -13.11 27.55
N LEU A 20 -5.67 -12.58 28.57
CA LEU A 20 -4.70 -13.35 29.36
C LEU A 20 -5.37 -14.57 30.04
N LEU A 21 -6.54 -14.39 30.65
CA LEU A 21 -7.27 -15.48 31.31
C LEU A 21 -7.72 -16.54 30.31
N ASN A 22 -8.25 -16.12 29.15
CA ASN A 22 -8.66 -17.02 28.08
C ASN A 22 -7.49 -17.85 27.54
N ARG A 23 -6.33 -17.23 27.29
CA ARG A 23 -5.11 -17.91 26.82
C ARG A 23 -4.57 -18.93 27.83
N ASN A 24 -4.80 -18.70 29.12
CA ASN A 24 -4.47 -19.63 30.20
C ASN A 24 -5.58 -20.66 30.49
N GLY A 25 -6.57 -20.80 29.58
CA GLY A 25 -7.62 -21.82 29.67
C GLY A 25 -8.70 -21.54 30.72
N ILE A 26 -8.79 -20.32 31.24
CA ILE A 26 -9.79 -19.97 32.26
C ILE A 26 -11.09 -19.58 31.56
N PRO A 27 -12.21 -20.27 31.84
CA PRO A 27 -13.48 -19.98 31.19
C PRO A 27 -14.04 -18.62 31.64
N PRO A 28 -14.77 -17.88 30.78
CA PRO A 28 -15.28 -16.54 31.07
C PRO A 28 -16.07 -16.41 32.38
N ARG A 29 -16.86 -17.44 32.72
CA ARG A 29 -17.63 -17.52 33.98
C ARG A 29 -16.77 -17.50 35.24
N SER A 30 -15.49 -17.89 35.14
CA SER A 30 -14.55 -17.98 36.25
C SER A 30 -13.59 -16.80 36.34
N HIS A 31 -13.56 -15.90 35.34
CA HIS A 31 -12.59 -14.79 35.27
C HIS A 31 -12.58 -13.94 36.54
N ASN A 32 -13.75 -13.47 36.97
CA ASN A 32 -13.85 -12.60 38.15
C ASN A 32 -13.43 -13.33 39.43
N THR A 33 -13.75 -14.61 39.55
CA THR A 33 -13.36 -15.44 40.70
C THR A 33 -11.85 -15.66 40.74
N THR A 34 -11.23 -15.95 39.59
CA THR A 34 -9.79 -16.13 39.51
C THR A 34 -9.05 -14.85 39.87
N ILE A 35 -9.44 -13.70 39.29
CA ILE A 35 -8.79 -12.42 39.60
C ILE A 35 -9.02 -12.00 41.06
N ALA A 36 -10.20 -12.26 41.62
CA ALA A 36 -10.47 -12.01 43.04
C ALA A 36 -9.50 -12.79 43.95
N ASN A 37 -9.27 -14.07 43.63
CA ASN A 37 -8.34 -14.92 44.38
C ASN A 37 -6.87 -14.49 44.21
N VAL A 38 -6.47 -14.13 42.98
CA VAL A 38 -5.10 -13.69 42.67
C VAL A 38 -4.76 -12.37 43.39
N LEU A 39 -5.69 -11.42 43.41
CA LEU A 39 -5.45 -10.08 43.96
C LEU A 39 -5.92 -9.90 45.41
N GLY A 40 -6.57 -10.89 46.01
CA GLY A 40 -7.21 -10.76 47.33
C GLY A 40 -8.30 -9.68 47.37
N LEU A 41 -8.97 -9.42 46.24
CA LEU A 41 -10.01 -8.39 46.12
C LEU A 41 -11.41 -8.98 46.20
N SER A 42 -12.38 -8.18 46.65
CA SER A 42 -13.79 -8.61 46.63
C SER A 42 -14.31 -8.76 45.19
N PHE A 43 -15.21 -9.74 45.00
CA PHE A 43 -15.82 -10.02 43.70
C PHE A 43 -16.48 -8.78 43.07
N SER A 44 -17.11 -7.93 43.89
CA SER A 44 -17.74 -6.68 43.45
C SER A 44 -16.72 -5.66 42.91
N VAL A 45 -15.54 -5.57 43.51
CA VAL A 45 -14.46 -4.67 43.03
C VAL A 45 -13.91 -5.18 41.71
N VAL A 46 -13.64 -6.49 41.61
CA VAL A 46 -13.15 -7.11 40.36
C VAL A 46 -14.15 -6.94 39.23
N THR A 47 -15.44 -7.16 39.49
CA THR A 47 -16.50 -6.99 38.47
C THR A 47 -16.53 -5.56 37.93
N ARG A 48 -16.36 -4.55 38.79
CA ARG A 48 -16.32 -3.15 38.37
C ARG A 48 -15.05 -2.81 37.57
N LYS A 49 -13.88 -3.34 37.95
CA LYS A 49 -12.63 -3.20 37.20
C LYS A 49 -12.68 -3.87 35.83
N MET A 50 -13.23 -5.09 35.76
CA MET A 50 -13.42 -5.80 34.50
C MET A 50 -14.38 -5.04 33.57
N LYS A 51 -15.37 -4.31 34.10
CA LYS A 51 -16.27 -3.47 33.28
C LYS A 51 -15.67 -2.11 32.88
N GLY A 52 -14.43 -1.80 33.26
CA GLY A 52 -13.82 -0.48 33.02
C GLY A 52 -14.44 0.65 33.85
N LEU A 53 -15.16 0.33 34.94
CA LEU A 53 -15.82 1.32 35.81
C LEU A 53 -14.92 1.86 36.92
N ILE A 54 -13.77 1.23 37.13
CA ILE A 54 -12.74 1.63 38.10
C ILE A 54 -11.38 1.31 37.46
N PRO A 55 -10.38 2.20 37.58
CA PRO A 55 -9.07 1.97 37.02
C PRO A 55 -8.35 0.79 37.68
N TRP A 56 -7.47 0.16 36.91
CA TRP A 56 -6.51 -0.83 37.40
C TRP A 56 -5.29 -0.12 38.02
N ASN A 57 -4.77 -0.66 39.13
CA ASN A 57 -3.49 -0.18 39.66
C ASN A 57 -2.34 -0.95 39.00
N LEU A 58 -1.21 -0.28 38.80
CA LEU A 58 0.03 -0.85 38.28
C LEU A 58 0.46 -2.11 39.06
N SER A 59 0.40 -2.08 40.39
CA SER A 59 0.74 -3.25 41.21
C SER A 59 -0.19 -4.44 40.97
N GLN A 60 -1.49 -4.20 40.78
CA GLN A 60 -2.47 -5.25 40.48
C GLN A 60 -2.19 -5.93 39.14
N LEU A 61 -1.79 -5.15 38.13
CA LEU A 61 -1.43 -5.70 36.83
C LEU A 61 -0.12 -6.50 36.89
N GLN A 62 0.84 -6.06 37.69
CA GLN A 62 2.08 -6.81 37.94
C GLN A 62 1.81 -8.13 38.67
N ASP A 63 0.94 -8.13 39.68
CA ASP A 63 0.58 -9.34 40.44
C ASP A 63 -0.13 -10.37 39.55
N ILE A 64 -1.06 -9.92 38.69
CA ILE A 64 -1.71 -10.80 37.70
C ILE A 64 -0.67 -11.36 36.73
N ALA A 65 0.18 -10.52 36.15
CA ALA A 65 1.18 -10.95 35.18
C ALA A 65 2.14 -11.99 35.78
N THR A 66 2.61 -11.73 37.01
CA THR A 66 3.50 -12.62 37.75
C THR A 66 2.83 -13.96 38.05
N HIS A 67 1.55 -13.95 38.45
CA HIS A 67 0.79 -15.17 38.72
C HIS A 67 0.67 -16.08 37.47
N PHE A 68 0.51 -15.48 36.29
CA PHE A 68 0.41 -16.22 35.02
C PHE A 68 1.76 -16.43 34.31
N GLY A 69 2.89 -16.06 34.93
CA GLY A 69 4.22 -16.25 34.36
C GLY A 69 4.48 -15.43 33.09
N VAL A 70 3.79 -14.31 32.91
CA VAL A 70 3.95 -13.43 31.74
C VAL A 70 4.62 -12.11 32.13
N PRO A 71 5.43 -11.48 31.24
CA PRO A 71 5.99 -10.16 31.50
C PRO A 71 4.91 -9.10 31.79
N PRO A 72 5.04 -8.26 32.82
CA PRO A 72 4.05 -7.22 33.15
C PRO A 72 3.75 -6.24 32.01
N ALA A 73 4.71 -6.04 31.09
CA ALA A 73 4.55 -5.21 29.91
C ALA A 73 3.31 -5.58 29.07
N ILE A 74 2.95 -6.86 29.00
CA ILE A 74 1.80 -7.34 28.20
C ILE A 74 0.47 -6.72 28.67
N LEU A 75 0.31 -6.53 29.98
CA LEU A 75 -0.90 -5.94 30.56
C LEU A 75 -0.84 -4.41 30.64
N LEU A 76 0.38 -3.85 30.66
CA LEU A 76 0.62 -2.41 30.83
C LEU A 76 0.66 -1.63 29.52
N ASP A 77 0.71 -2.32 28.38
CA ASP A 77 1.26 -1.66 27.21
C ASP A 77 0.41 -0.54 26.58
N ASP A 78 -0.82 -0.18 26.95
CA ASP A 78 -1.69 0.86 26.31
C ASP A 78 -1.87 0.87 24.76
N LYS A 79 -0.96 0.30 23.99
CA LYS A 79 -1.02 -0.08 22.59
C LYS A 79 -1.34 -1.57 22.58
N GLY A 80 -2.22 -1.97 21.67
CA GLY A 80 -2.65 -3.36 21.55
C GLY A 80 -1.44 -4.29 21.49
N ALA A 81 -1.58 -5.49 22.03
CA ALA A 81 -0.54 -6.50 22.00
C ALA A 81 0.01 -6.66 20.57
N GLN A 82 1.17 -6.09 20.29
CA GLN A 82 1.96 -6.50 19.15
C GLN A 82 2.45 -7.93 19.50
N PRO A 83 2.07 -8.98 18.74
CA PRO A 83 2.80 -10.23 18.82
C PRO A 83 4.28 -9.90 18.64
N ALA A 84 5.14 -10.55 19.46
CA ALA A 84 6.60 -10.33 19.51
C ALA A 84 7.11 -9.87 18.15
N ALA A 85 7.49 -8.60 18.04
CA ALA A 85 7.60 -7.90 16.78
C ALA A 85 8.36 -8.73 15.75
N ALA A 86 7.63 -9.45 14.90
CA ALA A 86 8.17 -9.87 13.62
C ALA A 86 8.73 -8.59 13.02
N GLU A 87 10.00 -8.62 12.62
CA GLU A 87 10.68 -7.43 12.13
C GLU A 87 9.85 -6.84 11.00
N MET A 88 9.18 -5.72 11.29
CA MET A 88 8.26 -5.09 10.37
C MET A 88 9.12 -4.37 9.34
N VAL A 89 9.18 -4.88 8.13
CA VAL A 89 9.97 -4.28 7.04
C VAL A 89 9.12 -3.33 6.23
N ASP A 90 9.74 -2.28 5.69
CA ASP A 90 9.06 -1.40 4.74
C ASP A 90 8.76 -2.19 3.45
N ALA A 91 7.52 -2.05 2.99
CA ALA A 91 7.00 -2.76 1.84
C ALA A 91 5.96 -1.92 1.09
N THR A 92 5.60 -2.36 -0.10
CA THR A 92 4.50 -1.80 -0.89
C THR A 92 3.39 -2.84 -0.99
N LEU A 93 2.23 -2.56 -0.41
CA LEU A 93 1.02 -3.34 -0.58
C LEU A 93 0.38 -2.99 -1.92
N VAL A 94 0.13 -3.99 -2.76
CA VAL A 94 -0.58 -3.86 -4.03
C VAL A 94 -1.92 -4.56 -3.89
N ILE A 95 -2.99 -3.80 -4.10
CA ILE A 95 -4.37 -4.31 -4.18
C ILE A 95 -4.89 -3.88 -5.55
N GLU A 96 -5.12 -4.86 -6.44
CA GLU A 96 -5.43 -4.59 -7.85
C GLU A 96 -4.37 -3.66 -8.48
N SER A 97 -4.76 -2.48 -8.96
CA SER A 97 -3.86 -1.46 -9.51
C SER A 97 -3.37 -0.44 -8.49
N ARG A 98 -3.78 -0.54 -7.22
CA ARG A 98 -3.50 0.46 -6.19
C ARG A 98 -2.35 0.03 -5.33
N ARG A 99 -1.39 0.94 -5.11
CA ARG A 99 -0.22 0.68 -4.27
C ARG A 99 -0.24 1.55 -3.00
N PHE A 100 0.15 0.95 -1.88
CA PHE A 100 0.16 1.59 -0.57
C PHE A 100 1.50 1.32 0.11
N ARG A 101 2.16 2.35 0.64
CA ARG A 101 3.29 2.13 1.53
C ARG A 101 2.79 1.50 2.83
N CYS A 102 3.38 0.38 3.18
CA CYS A 102 3.05 -0.35 4.39
C CYS A 102 4.32 -0.79 5.10
N ARG A 103 4.16 -1.21 6.35
CA ARG A 103 5.10 -2.14 6.95
C ARG A 103 4.49 -3.52 7.02
N ALA A 104 5.27 -4.54 6.75
CA ALA A 104 4.81 -5.91 6.72
C ALA A 104 5.63 -6.79 7.66
N ALA A 105 4.95 -7.62 8.44
CA ALA A 105 5.56 -8.73 9.15
C ALA A 105 5.66 -9.90 8.17
N ILE A 106 6.85 -10.07 7.61
CA ILE A 106 7.11 -11.12 6.61
C ILE A 106 7.77 -12.31 7.29
N SER A 107 7.21 -13.50 7.10
CA SER A 107 7.76 -14.72 7.68
C SER A 107 9.09 -15.11 7.01
N THR A 108 10.12 -15.38 7.81
CA THR A 108 11.45 -15.82 7.33
C THR A 108 11.44 -17.24 6.78
N LYS A 109 10.40 -18.02 7.07
CA LYS A 109 10.17 -19.32 6.45
C LYS A 109 9.30 -19.11 5.23
N ALA A 110 9.92 -19.12 4.04
CA ALA A 110 9.20 -19.38 2.80
C ALA A 110 8.51 -20.74 2.96
N SER A 111 7.22 -20.75 3.32
CA SER A 111 6.55 -21.97 3.76
C SER A 111 5.42 -22.32 2.82
N SER A 112 5.49 -23.53 2.30
CA SER A 112 4.44 -24.26 1.60
C SER A 112 3.27 -24.68 2.51
N GLN A 113 3.19 -24.22 3.76
CA GLN A 113 2.21 -24.71 4.75
C GLN A 113 1.39 -23.63 5.49
N ILE A 114 1.71 -22.34 5.38
CA ILE A 114 0.92 -21.28 6.02
C ILE A 114 0.17 -20.52 4.94
N GLU A 115 -1.14 -20.76 4.83
CA GLU A 115 -2.02 -20.05 3.91
C GLU A 115 -2.47 -18.71 4.51
N THR A 116 -1.69 -17.65 4.28
CA THR A 116 -2.09 -16.24 4.53
C THR A 116 -2.70 -15.61 3.30
N ASP A 117 -3.81 -14.86 3.39
CA ASP A 117 -4.42 -14.22 2.21
C ASP A 117 -3.46 -13.29 1.46
N PHE A 118 -2.50 -12.70 2.19
CA PHE A 118 -1.42 -11.89 1.65
C PHE A 118 -0.08 -12.62 1.68
N VAL A 119 0.70 -12.41 0.63
CA VAL A 119 2.08 -12.90 0.52
C VAL A 119 3.00 -11.76 0.10
N ALA A 120 4.25 -11.84 0.52
CA ALA A 120 5.31 -10.93 0.11
C ALA A 120 6.22 -11.59 -0.89
N LEU A 121 6.73 -10.81 -1.83
CA LEU A 121 7.78 -11.17 -2.77
C LEU A 121 8.83 -10.08 -2.76
N GLN A 122 10.09 -10.47 -2.99
CA GLN A 122 11.19 -9.53 -3.06
C GLN A 122 11.47 -9.19 -4.53
N TRP A 123 11.43 -7.91 -4.88
CA TRP A 123 11.64 -7.43 -6.24
C TRP A 123 12.57 -6.21 -6.26
N GLN A 124 13.67 -6.29 -7.00
CA GLN A 124 14.71 -5.23 -7.08
C GLN A 124 15.19 -4.71 -5.69
N GLY A 125 15.16 -5.56 -4.66
CA GLY A 125 15.55 -5.18 -3.30
C GLY A 125 14.42 -4.59 -2.45
N GLU A 126 13.23 -4.38 -3.01
CA GLU A 126 12.03 -3.95 -2.29
C GLU A 126 11.10 -5.13 -1.97
N TRP A 127 10.31 -4.99 -0.90
CA TRP A 127 9.26 -5.93 -0.55
C TRP A 127 7.93 -5.49 -1.15
N ILE A 128 7.30 -6.37 -1.92
CA ILE A 128 5.96 -6.18 -2.46
C ILE A 128 5.02 -7.15 -1.77
N VAL A 129 3.96 -6.66 -1.16
CA VAL A 129 2.89 -7.45 -0.55
C VAL A 129 1.69 -7.44 -1.49
N THR A 130 1.14 -8.60 -1.80
CA THR A 130 -0.04 -8.74 -2.66
C THR A 130 -0.93 -9.88 -2.15
N GLU A 131 -2.15 -9.95 -2.61
CA GLU A 131 -3.00 -11.12 -2.35
C GLU A 131 -2.39 -12.36 -3.03
N ARG A 132 -2.49 -13.53 -2.38
CA ARG A 132 -1.91 -14.77 -2.90
C ARG A 132 -2.35 -15.08 -4.34
N GLN A 133 -3.60 -14.81 -4.68
CA GLN A 133 -4.14 -15.04 -6.03
C GLN A 133 -3.52 -14.13 -7.12
N HIS A 134 -2.95 -13.00 -6.71
CA HIS A 134 -2.27 -12.02 -7.57
C HIS A 134 -0.75 -12.11 -7.44
N ALA A 135 -0.22 -13.15 -6.78
CA ALA A 135 1.21 -13.34 -6.63
C ALA A 135 1.80 -13.92 -7.92
N ARG A 136 2.77 -13.21 -8.51
CA ARG A 136 3.54 -13.67 -9.68
C ARG A 136 4.38 -14.91 -9.36
N GLU A 137 4.80 -15.63 -10.40
CA GLU A 137 5.73 -16.76 -10.25
C GLU A 137 7.03 -16.33 -9.55
N GLY A 138 7.35 -16.98 -8.43
CA GLY A 138 8.51 -16.61 -7.63
C GLY A 138 8.45 -17.14 -6.20
N ARG A 139 9.46 -16.81 -5.40
CA ARG A 139 9.52 -17.19 -3.99
C ARG A 139 8.66 -16.24 -3.17
N THR A 140 7.49 -16.70 -2.75
CA THR A 140 6.58 -15.95 -1.88
C THR A 140 6.81 -16.27 -0.40
N TYR A 141 6.58 -15.28 0.45
CA TYR A 141 6.70 -15.37 1.90
C TYR A 141 5.35 -15.02 2.55
N PRO A 142 4.85 -15.81 3.50
CA PRO A 142 3.63 -15.46 4.22
C PRO A 142 3.74 -14.11 4.92
N VAL A 143 2.65 -13.34 4.92
CA VAL A 143 2.56 -12.04 5.59
C VAL A 143 1.54 -12.12 6.70
N ASP A 144 2.00 -11.94 7.94
CA ASP A 144 1.17 -12.07 9.14
C ASP A 144 0.45 -10.77 9.49
N VAL A 145 1.09 -9.62 9.21
CA VAL A 145 0.58 -8.29 9.53
C VAL A 145 0.95 -7.32 8.42
N VAL A 146 -0.01 -6.49 8.00
CA VAL A 146 0.20 -5.32 7.14
C VAL A 146 -0.24 -4.08 7.89
N GLU A 147 0.69 -3.18 8.17
CA GLU A 147 0.45 -1.89 8.81
C GLU A 147 0.46 -0.77 7.76
N LEU A 148 -0.71 -0.21 7.47
CA LEU A 148 -0.86 0.96 6.61
C LEU A 148 -0.58 2.22 7.41
N ARG A 149 0.44 3.00 7.03
CA ARG A 149 0.72 4.29 7.66
C ARG A 149 0.04 5.41 6.87
N SER A 150 -1.11 5.87 7.37
CA SER A 150 -1.86 7.00 6.78
C SER A 150 -1.40 8.38 7.26
N SER A 151 -0.49 8.46 8.25
CA SER A 151 -0.09 9.70 8.93
C SER A 151 1.06 10.46 8.26
N GLN A 152 1.65 9.89 7.20
CA GLN A 152 2.41 10.64 6.23
C GLN A 152 1.54 10.71 4.97
N PRO A 153 1.45 11.85 4.26
CA PRO A 153 0.82 11.86 2.94
C PRO A 153 1.44 10.71 2.17
N ASN A 154 0.61 9.82 1.63
CA ASN A 154 1.04 8.60 0.98
C ASN A 154 1.99 8.97 -0.17
N VAL A 155 3.31 9.05 0.08
CA VAL A 155 4.32 9.31 -0.95
C VAL A 155 4.59 8.00 -1.68
N TYR A 156 3.54 7.26 -2.06
CA TYR A 156 3.66 6.38 -3.20
C TYR A 156 3.63 7.30 -4.42
N ALA A 157 4.82 7.70 -4.86
CA ALA A 157 4.99 8.41 -6.12
C ALA A 157 4.53 7.45 -7.22
N ALA A 158 3.39 7.76 -7.85
CA ALA A 158 2.86 6.94 -8.94
C ALA A 158 3.98 6.68 -9.95
N ARG A 159 4.13 5.43 -10.38
CA ARG A 159 5.16 5.03 -11.34
C ARG A 159 4.59 5.14 -12.73
N ILE A 160 5.17 5.98 -13.57
CA ILE A 160 4.74 6.09 -14.97
C ILE A 160 5.89 5.72 -15.90
N ALA A 161 5.57 5.05 -17.00
CA ALA A 161 6.50 4.84 -18.09
C ALA A 161 6.34 5.95 -19.12
N VAL A 162 7.45 6.57 -19.52
CA VAL A 162 7.50 7.53 -20.62
C VAL A 162 8.30 6.89 -21.75
N VAL A 163 7.66 6.66 -22.90
CA VAL A 163 8.26 5.97 -24.05
C VAL A 163 8.30 6.94 -25.23
N ASP A 164 9.48 7.43 -25.61
CA ASP A 164 9.69 8.35 -26.73
C ASP A 164 11.09 8.10 -27.30
N ASP A 165 11.24 8.03 -28.63
CA ASP A 165 12.53 7.76 -29.28
C ASP A 165 13.48 8.97 -29.21
N SER A 166 12.93 10.16 -28.96
CA SER A 166 13.69 11.35 -28.60
C SER A 166 14.04 11.33 -27.12
N ARG A 167 15.32 11.02 -26.84
CA ARG A 167 15.88 11.02 -25.49
C ARG A 167 15.61 12.33 -24.74
N ASP A 168 15.86 13.47 -25.40
CA ASP A 168 15.68 14.79 -24.78
C ASP A 168 14.22 15.02 -24.37
N VAL A 169 13.24 14.57 -25.19
CA VAL A 169 11.81 14.69 -24.87
C VAL A 169 11.43 13.78 -23.72
N ALA A 170 11.82 12.49 -23.77
CA ALA A 170 11.54 11.53 -22.71
C ALA A 170 12.11 11.98 -21.36
N GLU A 171 13.38 12.42 -21.34
CA GLU A 171 14.06 12.90 -20.14
C GLU A 171 13.39 14.17 -19.60
N THR A 172 13.06 15.14 -20.47
CA THR A 172 12.35 16.38 -20.06
C THR A 172 10.98 16.09 -19.43
N VAL A 173 10.21 15.17 -20.01
CA VAL A 173 8.91 14.76 -19.43
C VAL A 173 9.14 14.08 -18.08
N CYS A 174 10.09 13.15 -17.99
CA CYS A 174 10.40 12.47 -16.74
C CYS A 174 10.83 13.44 -15.64
N GLU A 175 11.77 14.34 -15.91
CA GLU A 175 12.24 15.36 -14.96
C GLU A 175 11.07 16.19 -14.42
N TYR A 176 10.19 16.68 -15.29
CA TYR A 176 9.03 17.46 -14.87
C TYR A 176 8.11 16.68 -13.92
N PHE A 177 7.85 15.39 -14.20
CA PHE A 177 6.98 14.55 -13.36
C PHE A 177 7.65 14.19 -12.03
N ILE A 178 8.96 13.92 -12.05
CA ILE A 178 9.77 13.64 -10.85
C ILE A 178 9.76 14.85 -9.90
N GLU A 179 9.94 16.07 -10.42
CA GLU A 179 9.84 17.31 -9.63
C GLU A 179 8.47 17.47 -8.94
N LYS A 180 7.41 16.88 -9.51
CA LYS A 180 6.05 16.87 -8.95
C LYS A 180 5.74 15.67 -8.05
N GLY A 181 6.74 14.85 -7.76
CA GLY A 181 6.61 13.68 -6.88
C GLY A 181 5.99 12.45 -7.55
N VAL A 182 6.09 12.34 -8.88
CA VAL A 182 5.69 11.15 -9.66
C VAL A 182 6.96 10.44 -10.14
N ASN A 183 7.04 9.13 -9.95
CA ASN A 183 8.20 8.34 -10.37
C ASN A 183 8.11 8.03 -11.87
N ALA A 184 8.59 8.93 -12.71
CA ALA A 184 8.59 8.75 -14.16
C ALA A 184 9.88 8.06 -14.64
N ILE A 185 9.74 7.02 -15.45
CA ILE A 185 10.84 6.19 -15.94
C ILE A 185 10.91 6.29 -17.47
N PRO A 186 12.03 6.75 -18.06
CA PRO A 186 12.17 6.90 -19.50
C PRO A 186 12.52 5.57 -20.19
N TYR A 187 11.94 5.37 -21.37
CA TYR A 187 12.28 4.32 -22.32
C TYR A 187 12.44 4.95 -23.70
N PHE A 188 13.56 4.64 -24.36
CA PHE A 188 13.91 5.28 -25.63
C PHE A 188 13.56 4.43 -26.86
N ASP A 189 13.00 3.25 -26.63
CA ASP A 189 12.61 2.32 -27.67
C ASP A 189 11.56 1.34 -27.14
N GLY A 190 10.70 0.86 -28.03
CA GLY A 190 9.63 -0.07 -27.69
C GLY A 190 10.12 -1.45 -27.22
N ALA A 191 11.34 -1.88 -27.58
CA ALA A 191 11.85 -3.19 -27.19
C ALA A 191 12.29 -3.23 -25.72
N THR A 192 12.97 -2.18 -25.26
CA THR A 192 13.35 -2.01 -23.85
C THR A 192 12.11 -1.84 -22.98
N PHE A 193 11.12 -1.07 -23.44
CA PHE A 193 9.84 -0.93 -22.72
C PHE A 193 9.08 -2.26 -22.64
N ARG A 194 8.97 -3.03 -23.73
CA ARG A 194 8.32 -4.36 -23.71
C ARG A 194 8.95 -5.31 -22.71
N LYS A 195 10.29 -5.35 -22.64
CA LYS A 195 11.00 -6.14 -21.63
C LYS A 195 10.67 -5.70 -20.22
N ALA A 196 10.54 -4.39 -19.96
CA ALA A 196 10.12 -3.91 -18.65
C ALA A 196 8.68 -4.33 -18.33
N LEU A 197 7.77 -4.24 -19.29
CA LEU A 197 6.36 -4.61 -19.11
C LEU A 197 6.15 -6.11 -18.80
N GLU A 198 7.05 -6.99 -19.27
CA GLU A 198 7.03 -8.42 -18.93
C GLU A 198 7.30 -8.70 -17.45
N VAL A 199 8.05 -7.83 -16.78
CA VAL A 199 8.49 -8.02 -15.38
C VAL A 199 7.85 -7.05 -14.39
N GLU A 200 7.28 -5.94 -14.83
CA GLU A 200 6.64 -4.94 -13.97
C GLU A 200 5.52 -4.18 -14.68
N ASP A 201 4.51 -3.78 -13.89
CA ASP A 201 3.46 -2.87 -14.32
C ASP A 201 3.72 -1.43 -13.86
N PHE A 202 3.16 -0.48 -14.61
CA PHE A 202 3.19 0.94 -14.31
C PHE A 202 1.78 1.41 -13.95
N ASP A 203 1.70 2.47 -13.16
CA ASP A 203 0.44 3.08 -12.76
C ASP A 203 -0.15 3.91 -13.91
N GLY A 204 0.68 4.40 -14.84
CA GLY A 204 0.27 5.10 -16.06
C GLY A 204 1.36 5.09 -17.15
N TYR A 205 0.95 5.41 -18.38
CA TYR A 205 1.81 5.33 -19.56
C TYR A 205 1.71 6.60 -20.40
N ILE A 206 2.84 7.16 -20.81
CA ILE A 206 2.95 8.27 -21.76
C ILE A 206 3.79 7.74 -22.93
N LEU A 207 3.20 7.62 -24.12
CA LEU A 207 3.85 7.00 -25.27
C LEU A 207 3.86 7.99 -26.43
N ASP A 208 5.00 8.19 -27.08
CA ASP A 208 5.02 8.77 -28.43
C ASP A 208 4.34 7.80 -29.39
N TRP A 209 3.46 8.31 -30.24
CA TRP A 209 2.76 7.51 -31.22
C TRP A 209 3.74 6.88 -32.22
N MET A 210 4.77 7.63 -32.62
CA MET A 210 5.83 7.18 -33.53
C MET A 210 7.09 6.88 -32.73
N LEU A 211 7.60 5.66 -32.82
CA LEU A 211 8.85 5.23 -32.19
C LEU A 211 9.77 4.68 -33.29
N GLY A 212 10.59 5.54 -33.87
CA GLY A 212 11.30 5.27 -35.12
C GLY A 212 10.32 4.94 -36.25
N ASP A 213 10.45 3.73 -36.82
CA ASP A 213 9.61 3.25 -37.93
C ASP A 213 8.35 2.47 -37.46
N GLN A 214 8.11 2.39 -36.15
CA GLN A 214 6.99 1.63 -35.57
C GLN A 214 5.99 2.55 -34.87
N THR A 215 4.72 2.11 -34.83
CA THR A 215 3.69 2.81 -34.05
C THR A 215 3.58 2.25 -32.64
N ALA A 216 3.10 3.07 -31.70
CA ALA A 216 2.82 2.62 -30.33
C ALA A 216 1.63 1.65 -30.22
N ALA A 217 0.93 1.33 -31.32
CA ALA A 217 -0.25 0.47 -31.31
C ALA A 217 0.02 -0.89 -30.63
N ASP A 218 1.16 -1.52 -30.91
CA ASP A 218 1.55 -2.79 -30.28
C ASP A 218 1.90 -2.64 -28.80
N LEU A 219 2.45 -1.49 -28.40
CA LEU A 219 2.71 -1.19 -26.99
C LEU A 219 1.41 -1.03 -26.21
N VAL A 220 0.42 -0.35 -26.78
CA VAL A 220 -0.93 -0.21 -26.18
C VAL A 220 -1.59 -1.56 -25.99
N ARG A 221 -1.52 -2.45 -27.00
CA ARG A 221 -2.02 -3.83 -26.89
C ARG A 221 -1.31 -4.62 -25.78
N GLY A 222 0.01 -4.46 -25.67
CA GLY A 222 0.80 -5.06 -24.61
C GLY A 222 0.38 -4.59 -23.22
N ILE A 223 0.23 -3.28 -23.03
CA ILE A 223 -0.22 -2.68 -21.76
C ILE A 223 -1.61 -3.17 -21.38
N ARG A 224 -2.53 -3.26 -22.34
CA ARG A 224 -3.90 -3.75 -22.09
C ARG A 224 -3.97 -5.24 -21.78
N SER A 225 -2.90 -5.98 -22.03
CA SER A 225 -2.76 -7.40 -21.69
C SER A 225 -2.01 -7.63 -20.38
N SER A 226 -1.52 -6.57 -19.72
CA SER A 226 -0.78 -6.65 -18.46
C SER A 226 -1.71 -6.71 -17.23
N GLU A 227 -1.16 -6.96 -16.03
CA GLU A 227 -1.98 -7.04 -14.81
C GLU A 227 -2.67 -5.71 -14.50
N ASN A 228 -2.03 -4.58 -14.85
CA ASN A 228 -2.61 -3.25 -14.76
C ASN A 228 -3.24 -2.78 -16.09
N SER A 229 -4.04 -3.65 -16.72
CA SER A 229 -4.76 -3.34 -17.96
C SER A 229 -5.69 -2.11 -17.86
N GLY A 230 -6.03 -1.64 -16.66
CA GLY A 230 -6.83 -0.44 -16.41
C GLY A 230 -6.05 0.88 -16.36
N ALA A 231 -4.71 0.85 -16.42
CA ALA A 231 -3.89 2.05 -16.31
C ALA A 231 -4.20 3.08 -17.42
N PRO A 232 -4.19 4.39 -17.13
CA PRO A 232 -4.34 5.41 -18.16
C PRO A 232 -3.15 5.41 -19.13
N ILE A 233 -3.46 5.54 -20.42
CA ILE A 233 -2.49 5.63 -21.51
C ILE A 233 -2.68 6.98 -22.19
N PHE A 234 -1.60 7.74 -22.30
CA PHE A 234 -1.53 9.02 -23.02
C PHE A 234 -0.62 8.85 -24.23
N LEU A 235 -1.18 9.05 -25.42
CA LEU A 235 -0.49 9.02 -26.69
C LEU A 235 -0.13 10.45 -27.09
N LEU A 236 1.16 10.72 -27.25
CA LEU A 236 1.67 11.97 -27.77
C LEU A 236 1.79 11.84 -29.29
N THR A 237 1.20 12.72 -30.07
CA THR A 237 1.29 12.67 -31.54
C THR A 237 1.64 14.03 -32.11
N GLY A 238 2.61 14.09 -33.02
CA GLY A 238 2.98 15.33 -33.72
C GLY A 238 2.36 15.47 -35.11
N LYS A 239 1.50 14.54 -35.54
CA LYS A 239 1.15 14.38 -36.97
C LYS A 239 -0.34 14.39 -37.32
N ILE A 240 -1.21 14.88 -36.43
CA ILE A 240 -2.62 15.14 -36.81
C ILE A 240 -2.68 16.23 -37.90
N SER A 241 -1.69 17.12 -37.95
CA SER A 241 -1.63 18.21 -38.94
C SER A 241 -0.86 17.87 -40.23
N THR A 242 -0.18 16.72 -40.34
CA THR A 242 0.67 16.37 -41.50
C THR A 242 0.22 15.16 -42.32
N GLY A 243 -0.78 14.39 -41.87
CA GLY A 243 -1.40 13.31 -42.65
C GLY A 243 -0.53 12.07 -42.90
N GLU A 244 0.60 11.93 -42.22
CA GLU A 244 1.55 10.82 -42.38
C GLU A 244 1.36 9.68 -41.35
N ALA A 245 0.49 9.87 -40.36
CA ALA A 245 0.00 8.79 -39.52
C ALA A 245 -1.40 8.40 -40.01
N SER A 246 -1.71 7.10 -40.03
CA SER A 246 -3.08 6.65 -40.27
C SER A 246 -3.95 7.16 -39.13
N GLU A 247 -4.59 8.32 -39.31
CA GLU A 247 -5.52 8.92 -38.35
C GLU A 247 -6.58 7.91 -37.92
N ASP A 248 -6.96 7.03 -38.84
CA ASP A 248 -7.86 5.91 -38.60
C ASP A 248 -7.29 4.91 -37.59
N GLU A 249 -5.99 4.61 -37.64
CA GLU A 249 -5.34 3.71 -36.68
C GLU A 249 -5.22 4.35 -35.30
N ILE A 250 -4.85 5.64 -35.22
CA ILE A 250 -4.82 6.38 -33.94
C ILE A 250 -6.23 6.42 -33.34
N ALA A 251 -7.24 6.79 -34.14
CA ALA A 251 -8.63 6.87 -33.70
C ALA A 251 -9.16 5.49 -33.24
N HIS A 252 -8.78 4.43 -33.94
CA HIS A 252 -9.09 3.06 -33.52
C HIS A 252 -8.44 2.72 -32.17
N ILE A 253 -7.14 3.01 -31.98
CA ILE A 253 -6.46 2.74 -30.71
C ILE A 253 -7.07 3.55 -29.56
N VAL A 254 -7.31 4.85 -29.77
CA VAL A 254 -7.93 5.76 -28.79
C VAL A 254 -9.29 5.25 -28.34
N SER A 255 -10.16 4.93 -29.29
CA SER A 255 -11.53 4.48 -28.99
C SER A 255 -11.59 3.07 -28.42
N HIS A 256 -10.82 2.13 -28.98
CA HIS A 256 -10.90 0.71 -28.60
C HIS A 256 -10.18 0.40 -27.28
N TYR A 257 -9.06 1.08 -27.01
CA TYR A 257 -8.25 0.84 -25.81
C TYR A 257 -8.37 1.95 -24.77
N ASN A 258 -9.32 2.87 -24.92
CA ASN A 258 -9.55 4.01 -24.02
C ASN A 258 -8.24 4.76 -23.72
N ALA A 259 -7.44 5.01 -24.75
CA ALA A 259 -6.24 5.83 -24.67
C ALA A 259 -6.60 7.29 -24.91
N ARG A 260 -5.89 8.23 -24.29
CA ARG A 260 -6.03 9.67 -24.54
C ARG A 260 -4.97 10.11 -25.53
N CYS A 261 -5.30 11.06 -26.37
CA CYS A 261 -4.36 11.58 -27.37
C CYS A 261 -4.10 13.06 -27.14
N GLU A 262 -2.83 13.44 -27.12
CA GLU A 262 -2.34 14.80 -26.92
C GLU A 262 -1.46 15.21 -28.11
N GLU A 263 -1.74 16.37 -28.70
CA GLU A 263 -0.98 16.87 -29.85
C GLU A 263 0.32 17.55 -29.40
N LYS A 264 1.44 17.19 -30.03
CA LYS A 264 2.74 17.87 -29.84
C LYS A 264 2.68 19.25 -30.53
N PRO A 265 3.23 20.34 -29.94
CA PRO A 265 4.09 20.37 -28.77
C PRO A 265 3.30 20.32 -27.45
N VAL A 266 3.66 19.36 -26.60
CA VAL A 266 2.92 19.06 -25.38
C VAL A 266 3.19 20.12 -24.31
N ARG A 267 2.13 20.64 -23.72
CA ARG A 267 2.22 21.54 -22.56
C ARG A 267 2.32 20.70 -21.29
N LEU A 268 3.54 20.49 -20.79
CA LEU A 268 3.81 19.66 -19.60
C LEU A 268 2.89 19.93 -18.40
N PRO A 269 2.55 21.18 -18.04
CA PRO A 269 1.61 21.43 -16.94
C PRO A 269 0.20 20.87 -17.19
N ILE A 270 -0.27 20.87 -18.44
CA ILE A 270 -1.59 20.34 -18.81
C ILE A 270 -1.55 18.81 -18.79
N LEU A 271 -0.54 18.22 -19.44
CA LEU A 271 -0.31 16.78 -19.43
C LEU A 271 -0.24 16.23 -17.99
N PHE A 272 0.52 16.90 -17.12
CA PHE A 272 0.61 16.53 -15.72
C PHE A 272 -0.73 16.62 -14.99
N ALA A 273 -1.51 17.68 -15.21
CA ALA A 273 -2.82 17.82 -14.58
C ALA A 273 -3.79 16.69 -15.02
N GLU A 274 -3.74 16.30 -16.29
CA GLU A 274 -4.51 15.18 -16.83
C GLU A 274 -4.08 13.85 -16.20
N VAL A 275 -2.77 13.55 -16.22
CA VAL A 275 -2.22 12.32 -15.64
C VAL A 275 -2.52 12.25 -14.14
N ALA A 276 -2.32 13.33 -13.40
CA ALA A 276 -2.61 13.42 -11.98
C ALA A 276 -4.10 13.15 -11.67
N ARG A 277 -5.01 13.66 -12.50
CA ARG A 277 -6.45 13.40 -12.37
C ARG A 277 -6.77 11.91 -12.55
N GLU A 278 -6.26 11.29 -13.61
CA GLU A 278 -6.53 9.87 -13.89
C GLU A 278 -5.92 8.94 -12.84
N LEU A 279 -4.71 9.27 -12.39
CA LEU A 279 -4.00 8.52 -11.34
C LEU A 279 -4.50 8.86 -9.92
N LYS A 280 -5.44 9.79 -9.79
CA LYS A 280 -5.97 10.30 -8.50
C LYS A 280 -4.86 10.77 -7.55
N ILE A 281 -3.80 11.35 -8.11
CA ILE A 281 -2.71 11.94 -7.35
C ILE A 281 -3.25 13.20 -6.67
N ALA A 282 -3.03 13.29 -5.35
CA ALA A 282 -3.35 14.50 -4.61
C ALA A 282 -2.40 15.63 -5.06
N LEU A 283 -2.89 16.51 -5.93
CA LEU A 283 -2.18 17.72 -6.28
C LEU A 283 -1.99 18.55 -5.00
N PRO A 284 -0.78 19.08 -4.72
CA PRO A 284 -0.61 20.05 -3.65
C PRO A 284 -1.61 21.18 -3.88
N ALA A 285 -2.42 21.51 -2.86
CA ALA A 285 -3.29 22.67 -2.93
C ALA A 285 -2.44 23.86 -3.39
N ALA A 286 -2.80 24.45 -4.53
CA ALA A 286 -2.09 25.60 -5.05
C ALA A 286 -1.96 26.61 -3.91
N ALA A 287 -0.74 26.89 -3.49
CA ALA A 287 -0.47 27.93 -2.51
C ALA A 287 -1.16 29.18 -3.04
N ALA A 288 -2.22 29.62 -2.36
CA ALA A 288 -3.02 30.76 -2.77
C ALA A 288 -2.03 31.92 -2.95
N ALA A 289 -1.88 32.35 -4.21
CA ALA A 289 -1.03 33.47 -4.56
C ALA A 289 -1.44 34.65 -3.69
N SER A 290 -0.52 35.08 -2.82
CA SER A 290 -0.62 36.29 -2.01
C SER A 290 0.19 37.39 -2.67
#